data_AF-A0A7V0ZNJ5-F1
#
_entry.id   AF-A0A7V0ZNJ5-F1
#
_cell.length_a   1.000
_cell.length_b   1.000
_cell.length_c   1.000
_cell.angle_alpha   90.00
_cell.angle_beta   90.00
_cell.angle_gamma   90.00
#
_symmetry.space_group_name_H-M   'P 1'
#
loop_
_entity.id
_entity.type
_entity.pdbx_description
1 polymer ?
#
loop_
_entity_poly.entity_id
_entity_poly.type
_entity_poly.pdbx_seq_one_letter_code
_entity_poly.pdbx_strand_id
1 'polypeptide(L)'
;IAQRSSALQSRAQIDNCGRCHARRGTLGDYHYGADLLDTHRLSLPQSPLYYHDGQIQDEVYVYGSFVQSKMHQAGVVCSNCHEPHSLALRAPGNGVCAQCHQPQQYDTDRHHHHGAGSAGSQCAECHMPETTYMGVDPRRDHSMRIPRPDLSVVMGTPNACNQCHVDRDAPWALDALRDWGVQFRDTGSHPARAFYRFDQGDSRALPTLVQLANDSSVAPIWRATAMELLGEVGGRDALQSVTTLLYDDDPLLRVSTVRSLQFLPLHQRLQLLQPLFDDDITSVRMEVAMSLAGVPLDQVTPQQAKQLRALFSEYLRIQREHADMPGVQLQLGVFYVTRGDLPAAEAAYREALYLNPQLLPAYLNLADLLRAQSREDEARQLLLQALAIVPNNGATLHSLGLLETRTGNSAKALEYLKQAAAMETMGTRHRFIYAIALHDLGQPRKAIVQLHALLRSVPRNQEVLTALANYNAELGQRDKALVYVRTLLEIAPQNQVYQQLHQQLSQE
;
A
#
# COMPACT_ATOMS: atom_id res chain seq x y z
N ILE A 1 17.89 -23.12 9.71
CA ILE A 1 17.89 -21.78 10.35
C ILE A 1 18.14 -22.01 11.83
N ALA A 2 19.10 -21.31 12.44
CA ALA A 2 19.33 -21.42 13.87
C ALA A 2 18.06 -20.96 14.61
N GLN A 3 17.61 -21.74 15.59
CA GLN A 3 16.49 -21.39 16.44
C GLN A 3 17.03 -21.01 17.81
N ARG A 4 16.39 -20.04 18.47
CA ARG A 4 16.73 -19.75 19.86
C ARG A 4 16.50 -20.98 20.71
N SER A 5 17.43 -21.24 21.62
CA SER A 5 17.29 -22.28 22.63
C SER A 5 16.16 -21.97 23.62
N SER A 6 15.81 -20.69 23.80
CA SER A 6 14.65 -20.23 24.55
C SER A 6 13.75 -19.33 23.71
N ALA A 7 12.44 -19.60 23.75
CA ALA A 7 11.44 -18.77 23.11
C ALA A 7 11.51 -17.33 23.64
N LEU A 8 11.33 -16.35 22.76
CA LEU A 8 11.27 -14.95 23.15
C LEU A 8 9.97 -14.72 23.94
N GLN A 9 10.09 -14.30 25.19
CA GLN A 9 8.94 -14.12 26.08
C GLN A 9 8.29 -12.72 25.98
N SER A 10 8.91 -11.78 25.25
CA SER A 10 8.43 -10.41 25.14
C SER A 10 8.89 -9.75 23.84
N ARG A 11 8.01 -8.92 23.25
CA ARG A 11 8.31 -8.06 22.10
C ARG A 11 8.84 -6.68 22.50
N ALA A 12 8.95 -6.38 23.79
CA ALA A 12 9.25 -5.04 24.31
C ALA A 12 10.51 -4.38 23.72
N GLN A 13 11.57 -5.13 23.42
CA GLN A 13 12.74 -4.55 22.75
C GLN A 13 12.42 -4.10 21.33
N ILE A 14 11.72 -4.95 20.57
CA ILE A 14 11.36 -4.67 19.18
C ILE A 14 10.42 -3.48 19.12
N ASP A 15 9.44 -3.42 20.02
CA ASP A 15 8.51 -2.31 20.12
C ASP A 15 9.21 -1.01 20.50
N ASN A 16 10.08 -1.05 21.52
CA ASN A 16 10.85 0.13 21.94
C ASN A 16 11.78 0.65 20.83
N CYS A 17 12.44 -0.23 20.07
CA CYS A 17 13.25 0.16 18.93
C CYS A 17 12.39 0.70 17.77
N GLY A 18 11.21 0.10 17.53
CA GLY A 18 10.30 0.48 16.45
C GLY A 18 9.82 1.93 16.53
N ARG A 19 9.75 2.52 17.72
CA ARG A 19 9.45 3.95 17.95
C ARG A 19 10.35 4.93 17.21
N CYS A 20 11.56 4.51 16.83
CA CYS A 20 12.52 5.34 16.12
C CYS A 20 12.89 4.73 14.77
N HIS A 21 12.88 3.40 14.68
CA HIS A 21 13.33 2.65 13.51
C HIS A 21 12.19 2.19 12.58
N ALA A 22 10.97 2.70 12.76
CA ALA A 22 9.86 2.51 11.84
C ALA A 22 9.41 3.84 11.23
N ARG A 23 8.89 3.80 10.01
CA ARG A 23 7.98 4.85 9.53
C ARG A 23 6.60 4.65 10.16
N ARG A 24 6.09 5.74 10.73
CA ARG A 24 4.98 5.70 11.67
C ARG A 24 4.27 7.05 11.77
N GLY A 25 3.00 7.02 12.15
CA GLY A 25 2.31 8.16 12.78
C GLY A 25 2.28 7.98 14.30
N THR A 26 2.11 9.06 15.06
CA THR A 26 2.07 9.05 16.53
C THR A 26 0.64 9.23 17.04
N LEU A 27 0.28 8.47 18.07
CA LEU A 27 -1.02 8.48 18.79
C LEU A 27 -0.88 8.81 20.28
N GLY A 28 0.34 8.99 20.75
CA GLY A 28 0.65 9.32 22.13
C GLY A 28 2.10 8.98 22.47
N ASP A 29 2.43 9.16 23.74
CA ASP A 29 3.77 8.87 24.25
C ASP A 29 3.93 7.41 24.65
N TYR A 30 4.95 6.76 24.07
CA TYR A 30 5.24 5.36 24.37
C TYR A 30 5.89 5.17 25.75
N HIS A 31 5.39 4.17 26.48
CA HIS A 31 5.97 3.67 27.71
C HIS A 31 6.57 2.27 27.50
N TYR A 32 7.76 2.04 28.06
CA TYR A 32 8.47 0.76 27.90
C TYR A 32 7.61 -0.42 28.37
N GLY A 33 7.50 -1.44 27.52
CA GLY A 33 6.72 -2.64 27.78
C GLY A 33 5.29 -2.59 27.24
N ALA A 34 4.80 -1.43 26.80
CA ALA A 34 3.56 -1.33 26.02
C ALA A 34 3.76 -1.83 24.59
N ASP A 35 2.65 -2.20 23.93
CA ASP A 35 2.65 -2.53 22.51
C ASP A 35 2.95 -1.27 21.70
N LEU A 36 3.70 -1.41 20.60
CA LEU A 36 4.03 -0.26 19.75
C LEU A 36 2.76 0.39 19.17
N LEU A 37 1.73 -0.41 18.86
CA LEU A 37 0.47 0.06 18.29
C LEU A 37 -0.45 0.76 19.30
N ASP A 38 -0.10 0.82 20.58
CA ASP A 38 -0.80 1.70 21.53
C ASP A 38 -0.52 3.18 21.28
N THR A 39 0.60 3.49 20.65
CA THR A 39 1.10 4.87 20.52
C THR A 39 1.54 5.20 19.12
N HIS A 40 1.58 4.23 18.20
CA HIS A 40 2.06 4.43 16.85
C HIS A 40 1.16 3.74 15.82
N ARG A 41 1.01 4.36 14.65
CA ARG A 41 0.43 3.72 13.44
C ARG A 41 1.57 3.37 12.50
N LEU A 42 1.81 2.09 12.25
CA LEU A 42 2.93 1.64 11.42
C LEU A 42 2.60 1.68 9.92
N SER A 43 3.59 1.97 9.09
CA SER A 43 3.51 1.80 7.64
C SER A 43 3.77 0.34 7.25
N LEU A 44 2.97 -0.19 6.33
CA LEU A 44 3.12 -1.53 5.77
C LEU A 44 4.07 -1.56 4.55
N PRO A 45 4.62 -2.73 4.18
CA PRO A 45 5.47 -2.93 3.00
C PRO A 45 4.68 -2.83 1.68
N GLN A 46 4.27 -1.61 1.36
CA GLN A 46 3.54 -1.25 0.14
C GLN A 46 4.29 -0.19 -0.67
N SER A 47 4.06 -0.20 -1.98
CA SER A 47 4.54 0.86 -2.89
C SER A 47 3.87 2.20 -2.55
N PRO A 48 4.58 3.36 -2.65
CA PRO A 48 5.97 3.52 -3.10
C PRO A 48 7.01 3.43 -1.96
N LEU A 49 6.57 3.17 -0.73
CA LEU A 49 7.42 3.21 0.46
C LEU A 49 8.40 2.02 0.53
N TYR A 50 7.98 0.87 0.01
CA TYR A 50 8.76 -0.35 -0.10
C TYR A 50 8.68 -0.90 -1.52
N TYR A 51 9.72 -1.62 -1.92
CA TYR A 51 9.65 -2.53 -3.05
C TYR A 51 8.68 -3.68 -2.74
N HIS A 52 8.06 -4.28 -3.75
CA HIS A 52 7.06 -5.36 -3.56
C HIS A 52 7.59 -6.59 -2.82
N ASP A 53 8.91 -6.79 -2.77
CA ASP A 53 9.55 -7.84 -1.99
C ASP A 53 9.91 -7.41 -0.55
N GLY A 54 9.37 -6.29 -0.10
CA GLY A 54 9.57 -5.73 1.24
C GLY A 54 10.93 -5.07 1.45
N GLN A 55 11.73 -4.84 0.40
CA GLN A 55 12.95 -4.02 0.54
C GLN A 55 12.59 -2.56 0.82
N ILE A 56 13.42 -1.89 1.63
CA ILE A 56 13.32 -0.47 1.91
C ILE A 56 13.48 0.31 0.58
N GLN A 57 12.48 1.11 0.19
CA GLN A 57 12.54 1.95 -1.01
C GLN A 57 12.65 3.43 -0.67
N ASP A 58 11.91 3.87 0.35
CA ASP A 58 11.89 5.26 0.83
C ASP A 58 12.32 5.33 2.31
N GLU A 59 12.07 6.46 2.98
CA GLU A 59 12.34 6.68 4.41
C GLU A 59 11.38 5.87 5.31
N VAL A 60 11.45 4.56 5.20
CA VAL A 60 10.68 3.58 5.99
C VAL A 60 11.45 3.03 7.18
N TYR A 61 12.75 3.34 7.25
CA TYR A 61 13.69 2.80 8.23
C TYR A 61 13.73 1.26 8.16
N VAL A 62 14.17 0.59 9.23
CA VAL A 62 14.56 -0.84 9.19
C VAL A 62 13.58 -1.78 9.90
N TYR A 63 12.60 -1.26 10.63
CA TYR A 63 11.66 -2.08 11.42
C TYR A 63 10.84 -3.01 10.53
N GLY A 64 10.18 -2.49 9.50
CA GLY A 64 9.28 -3.28 8.65
C GLY A 64 10.03 -4.40 7.92
N SER A 65 11.24 -4.10 7.44
CA SER A 65 12.09 -5.07 6.77
C SER A 65 12.71 -6.09 7.73
N PHE A 66 12.95 -5.71 8.99
CA PHE A 66 13.38 -6.62 10.05
C PHE A 66 12.29 -7.60 10.49
N VAL A 67 11.07 -7.12 10.77
CA VAL A 67 9.99 -7.98 11.31
C VAL A 67 9.45 -9.00 10.31
N GLN A 68 9.66 -8.77 9.01
CA GLN A 68 9.41 -9.80 7.99
C GLN A 68 10.52 -10.86 7.88
N SER A 69 11.70 -10.61 8.44
CA SER A 69 12.87 -11.48 8.25
C SER A 69 12.69 -12.84 8.92
N LYS A 70 13.33 -13.86 8.34
CA LYS A 70 13.42 -15.20 8.97
C LYS A 70 14.16 -15.16 10.30
N MET A 71 15.05 -14.18 10.51
CA MET A 71 15.78 -13.99 11.75
C MET A 71 14.85 -13.51 12.86
N HIS A 72 13.99 -12.53 12.59
CA HIS A 72 12.97 -12.10 13.54
C HIS A 72 11.98 -13.22 13.86
N GLN A 73 11.53 -13.96 12.84
CA GLN A 73 10.66 -15.13 13.04
C GLN A 73 11.33 -16.23 13.90
N ALA A 74 12.66 -16.34 13.85
CA ALA A 74 13.44 -17.23 14.72
C ALA A 74 13.70 -16.65 16.13
N GLY A 75 13.18 -15.45 16.43
CA GLY A 75 13.26 -14.77 17.72
C GLY A 75 14.48 -13.86 17.92
N VAL A 76 15.25 -13.59 16.86
CA VAL A 76 16.37 -12.63 16.92
C VAL A 76 15.82 -11.23 17.19
N VAL A 77 16.52 -10.48 18.04
CA VAL A 77 16.21 -9.09 18.38
C VAL A 77 17.42 -8.19 18.13
N CYS A 78 17.21 -6.88 18.04
CA CYS A 78 18.23 -5.91 17.63
C CYS A 78 19.54 -6.04 18.42
N SER A 79 19.43 -6.23 19.75
CA SER A 79 20.61 -6.29 20.63
C SER A 79 21.48 -7.54 20.44
N ASN A 80 21.00 -8.54 19.68
CA ASN A 80 21.82 -9.70 19.31
C ASN A 80 22.90 -9.35 18.26
N CYS A 81 22.68 -8.30 17.48
CA CYS A 81 23.56 -7.93 16.38
C CYS A 81 24.43 -6.70 16.73
N HIS A 82 23.89 -5.72 17.42
CA HIS A 82 24.60 -4.50 17.80
C HIS A 82 24.21 -3.99 19.20
N GLU A 83 25.00 -3.06 19.74
CA GLU A 83 24.62 -2.30 20.92
C GLU A 83 23.51 -1.30 20.56
N PRO A 84 22.39 -1.25 21.30
CA PRO A 84 21.25 -0.40 20.94
C PRO A 84 21.54 1.10 20.89
N HIS A 85 22.55 1.58 21.62
CA HIS A 85 22.84 3.02 21.73
C HIS A 85 24.09 3.46 20.96
N SER A 86 25.18 2.69 21.00
CA SER A 86 26.39 3.02 20.25
C SER A 86 26.35 2.52 18.80
N LEU A 87 25.40 1.62 18.48
CA LEU A 87 25.29 0.92 17.20
C LEU A 87 26.52 0.07 16.85
N ALA A 88 27.47 -0.07 17.78
CA ALA A 88 28.63 -0.92 17.61
C ALA A 88 28.18 -2.38 17.47
N LEU A 89 28.69 -3.08 16.45
CA LEU A 89 28.40 -4.49 16.25
C LEU A 89 28.89 -5.31 17.44
N ARG A 90 28.14 -6.36 17.80
CA ARG A 90 28.50 -7.32 18.85
C ARG A 90 29.79 -8.08 18.54
N ALA A 91 30.08 -8.26 17.26
CA ALA A 91 31.32 -8.83 16.75
C ALA A 91 31.66 -8.16 15.40
N PRO A 92 32.96 -8.00 15.08
CA PRO A 92 33.38 -7.31 13.86
C PRO A 92 33.07 -8.13 12.60
N GLY A 93 32.72 -7.45 11.51
CA GLY A 93 32.47 -8.04 10.19
C GLY A 93 31.49 -9.23 10.23
N ASN A 94 31.82 -10.30 9.52
CA ASN A 94 31.02 -11.54 9.49
C ASN A 94 30.88 -12.23 10.84
N GLY A 95 31.70 -11.86 11.83
CA GLY A 95 31.61 -12.33 13.21
C GLY A 95 30.22 -12.13 13.82
N VAL A 96 29.48 -11.08 13.43
CA VAL A 96 28.12 -10.86 13.92
C VAL A 96 27.15 -11.95 13.47
N CYS A 97 27.26 -12.39 12.21
CA CYS A 97 26.46 -13.47 11.63
C CYS A 97 26.92 -14.84 12.16
N ALA A 98 28.23 -14.98 12.39
CA ALA A 98 28.88 -16.17 12.92
C ALA A 98 28.41 -16.60 14.31
N GLN A 99 27.75 -15.69 15.05
CA GLN A 99 27.13 -16.00 16.35
C GLN A 99 26.06 -17.10 16.23
N CYS A 100 25.41 -17.20 15.07
CA CYS A 100 24.32 -18.16 14.80
C CYS A 100 24.56 -19.03 13.57
N HIS A 101 25.38 -18.58 12.61
CA HIS A 101 25.70 -19.29 11.38
C HIS A 101 27.11 -19.87 11.42
N GLN A 102 27.31 -21.10 10.94
CA GLN A 102 28.61 -21.77 10.97
C GLN A 102 29.60 -21.10 10.00
N PRO A 103 30.68 -20.44 10.47
CA PRO A 103 31.60 -19.72 9.59
C PRO A 103 32.31 -20.65 8.60
N GLN A 104 32.60 -21.89 9.02
CA GLN A 104 33.25 -22.88 8.16
C GLN A 104 32.38 -23.29 6.95
N GLN A 105 31.07 -22.98 6.99
CA GLN A 105 30.15 -23.22 5.88
C GLN A 105 29.86 -21.94 5.10
N TYR A 106 29.60 -20.81 5.78
CA TYR A 106 29.06 -19.60 5.15
C TYR A 106 30.10 -18.48 4.97
N ASP A 107 31.11 -18.37 5.83
CA ASP A 107 32.16 -17.34 5.72
C ASP A 107 33.39 -17.91 5.00
N THR A 108 33.17 -18.32 3.75
CA THR A 108 34.21 -18.93 2.91
C THR A 108 34.11 -18.43 1.46
N ASP A 109 35.24 -18.36 0.77
CA ASP A 109 35.30 -18.01 -0.66
C ASP A 109 34.41 -18.91 -1.53
N ARG A 110 34.10 -20.14 -1.08
CA ARG A 110 33.16 -21.03 -1.77
C ARG A 110 31.70 -20.59 -1.64
N HIS A 111 31.33 -19.89 -0.57
CA HIS A 111 29.97 -19.40 -0.37
C HIS A 111 29.77 -18.03 -0.99
N HIS A 112 30.67 -17.09 -0.72
CA HIS A 112 30.54 -15.71 -1.20
C HIS A 112 31.18 -15.47 -2.58
N HIS A 113 32.06 -16.35 -3.06
CA HIS A 113 32.70 -16.26 -4.40
C HIS A 113 33.49 -14.97 -4.65
N HIS A 114 34.05 -14.39 -3.59
CA HIS A 114 34.88 -13.20 -3.63
C HIS A 114 36.18 -13.47 -2.88
N GLY A 115 37.24 -12.71 -3.17
CA GLY A 115 38.49 -12.85 -2.41
C GLY A 115 38.31 -12.40 -0.95
N ALA A 116 38.99 -13.08 -0.04
CA ALA A 116 38.99 -12.74 1.38
C ALA A 116 39.35 -11.26 1.62
N GLY A 117 38.56 -10.59 2.47
CA GLY A 117 38.76 -9.19 2.84
C GLY A 117 38.21 -8.17 1.83
N SER A 118 37.61 -8.62 0.72
CA SER A 118 36.87 -7.73 -0.18
C SER A 118 35.50 -7.34 0.41
N ALA A 119 34.87 -6.29 -0.14
CA ALA A 119 33.50 -5.95 0.24
C ALA A 119 32.54 -7.12 -0.02
N GLY A 120 32.65 -7.77 -1.19
CA GLY A 120 31.82 -8.92 -1.54
C GLY A 120 32.02 -10.17 -0.68
N SER A 121 33.06 -10.22 0.18
CA SER A 121 33.22 -11.29 1.16
C SER A 121 32.45 -11.03 2.47
N GLN A 122 31.81 -9.86 2.64
CA GLN A 122 31.03 -9.57 3.85
C GLN A 122 29.58 -10.03 3.69
N CYS A 123 29.09 -10.86 4.61
CA CYS A 123 27.73 -11.39 4.63
C CYS A 123 26.65 -10.31 4.50
N ALA A 124 26.88 -9.17 5.17
CA ALA A 124 25.94 -8.05 5.19
C ALA A 124 25.78 -7.39 3.81
N GLU A 125 26.77 -7.41 2.92
CA GLU A 125 26.66 -6.79 1.60
C GLU A 125 25.66 -7.52 0.70
N CYS A 126 25.56 -8.85 0.85
CA CYS A 126 24.62 -9.66 0.08
C CYS A 126 23.25 -9.79 0.78
N HIS A 127 23.26 -9.99 2.10
CA HIS A 127 22.04 -10.35 2.84
C HIS A 127 21.32 -9.15 3.45
N MET A 128 22.02 -8.03 3.61
CA MET A 128 21.48 -6.78 4.14
C MET A 128 21.99 -5.60 3.30
N PRO A 129 21.70 -5.57 1.99
CA PRO A 129 22.24 -4.55 1.10
C PRO A 129 21.96 -3.14 1.63
N GLU A 130 22.90 -2.24 1.38
CA GLU A 130 22.84 -0.86 1.85
C GLU A 130 22.25 0.05 0.78
N THR A 131 21.35 0.94 1.19
CA THR A 131 20.83 2.01 0.34
C THR A 131 21.07 3.33 1.07
N THR A 132 21.58 4.32 0.35
CA THR A 132 21.77 5.68 0.90
C THR A 132 20.53 6.53 0.65
N TYR A 133 19.90 6.99 1.73
CA TYR A 133 18.73 7.87 1.70
C TYR A 133 19.15 9.33 1.90
N MET A 134 18.45 10.25 1.25
CA MET A 134 18.74 11.69 1.28
C MET A 134 20.19 12.08 0.93
N GLY A 135 20.92 11.18 0.25
CA GLY A 135 22.32 11.34 -0.09
C GLY A 135 23.31 11.28 1.08
N VAL A 136 22.85 11.13 2.32
CA VAL A 136 23.69 11.23 3.53
C VAL A 136 23.44 10.15 4.58
N ASP A 137 22.40 9.32 4.42
CA ASP A 137 21.99 8.34 5.43
C ASP A 137 22.01 6.91 4.88
N PRO A 138 23.16 6.19 4.97
CA PRO A 138 23.27 4.79 4.56
C PRO A 138 22.53 3.87 5.54
N ARG A 139 21.62 3.05 5.01
CA ARG A 139 20.84 2.10 5.80
C ARG A 139 20.84 0.71 5.17
N ARG A 140 21.03 -0.30 6.01
CA ARG A 140 21.01 -1.72 5.64
C ARG A 140 19.57 -2.26 5.64
N ASP A 141 19.19 -3.05 4.64
CA ASP A 141 17.81 -3.54 4.44
C ASP A 141 17.26 -4.44 5.57
N HIS A 142 18.05 -4.95 6.53
CA HIS A 142 17.61 -5.75 7.70
C HIS A 142 16.63 -6.91 7.43
N SER A 143 16.37 -7.29 6.18
CA SER A 143 15.58 -8.47 5.83
C SER A 143 16.38 -9.76 5.91
N MET A 144 17.72 -9.66 5.86
CA MET A 144 18.67 -10.78 5.95
C MET A 144 18.35 -11.89 4.94
N ARG A 145 17.96 -11.49 3.72
CA ARG A 145 17.46 -12.39 2.67
C ARG A 145 18.60 -12.99 1.85
N ILE A 146 18.40 -14.16 1.27
CA ILE A 146 19.26 -14.62 0.17
C ILE A 146 18.99 -13.68 -1.02
N PRO A 147 20.02 -13.16 -1.74
CA PRO A 147 19.81 -12.29 -2.89
C PRO A 147 18.79 -12.87 -3.88
N ARG A 148 17.88 -12.03 -4.37
CA ARG A 148 16.74 -12.42 -5.24
C ARG A 148 16.78 -11.78 -6.63
N PRO A 149 17.84 -11.96 -7.43
CA PRO A 149 17.84 -11.45 -8.81
C PRO A 149 16.75 -12.12 -9.67
N ASP A 150 16.23 -13.29 -9.27
CA ASP A 150 15.05 -13.90 -9.89
C ASP A 150 13.79 -13.01 -9.77
N LEU A 151 13.64 -12.26 -8.67
CA LEU A 151 12.59 -11.25 -8.53
C LEU A 151 12.95 -9.96 -9.28
N SER A 152 14.23 -9.56 -9.28
CA SER A 152 14.70 -8.41 -10.07
C SER A 152 14.37 -8.54 -11.55
N VAL A 153 14.58 -9.72 -12.14
CA VAL A 153 14.26 -10.01 -13.56
C VAL A 153 12.77 -9.84 -13.86
N VAL A 154 11.89 -10.15 -12.90
CA VAL A 154 10.44 -10.16 -13.13
C VAL A 154 9.78 -8.83 -12.80
N MET A 155 10.24 -8.16 -11.74
CA MET A 155 9.54 -7.01 -11.14
C MET A 155 10.41 -5.75 -11.06
N GLY A 156 11.70 -5.84 -11.40
CA GLY A 156 12.64 -4.72 -11.33
C GLY A 156 13.08 -4.33 -9.91
N THR A 157 12.87 -5.18 -8.90
CA THR A 157 13.37 -4.92 -7.55
C THR A 157 14.90 -4.93 -7.51
N PRO A 158 15.55 -4.16 -6.63
CA PRO A 158 17.01 -4.16 -6.51
C PRO A 158 17.51 -5.52 -6.00
N ASN A 159 18.74 -5.86 -6.35
CA ASN A 159 19.47 -6.98 -5.77
C ASN A 159 20.92 -6.58 -5.46
N ALA A 160 21.50 -7.23 -4.46
CA ALA A 160 22.83 -6.92 -3.96
C ALA A 160 23.93 -7.03 -5.02
N CYS A 161 23.85 -8.02 -5.93
CA CYS A 161 24.88 -8.23 -6.95
C CYS A 161 25.01 -7.01 -7.88
N ASN A 162 23.88 -6.47 -8.36
CA ASN A 162 23.88 -5.32 -9.26
C ASN A 162 24.13 -3.97 -8.56
N GLN A 163 24.26 -3.93 -7.22
CA GLN A 163 24.74 -2.74 -6.51
C GLN A 163 26.25 -2.53 -6.69
N CYS A 164 27.03 -3.61 -6.76
CA CYS A 164 28.47 -3.55 -7.01
C CYS A 164 28.82 -3.78 -8.49
N HIS A 165 28.07 -4.65 -9.18
CA HIS A 165 28.25 -4.96 -10.60
C HIS A 165 27.29 -4.16 -11.48
N VAL A 166 27.48 -2.85 -11.49
CA VAL A 166 26.60 -1.87 -12.16
C VAL A 166 26.61 -1.96 -13.69
N ASP A 167 27.61 -2.63 -14.27
CA ASP A 167 27.77 -2.90 -15.70
C ASP A 167 27.15 -4.24 -16.13
N ARG A 168 26.41 -4.89 -15.22
CA ARG A 168 25.70 -6.16 -15.44
C ARG A 168 24.22 -5.99 -15.15
N ASP A 169 23.42 -6.84 -15.78
CA ASP A 169 21.98 -6.86 -15.59
C ASP A 169 21.54 -7.94 -14.56
N ALA A 170 20.25 -7.97 -14.24
CA ALA A 170 19.68 -8.94 -13.30
C ALA A 170 19.75 -10.40 -13.82
N PRO A 171 19.54 -10.69 -15.13
CA PRO A 171 19.79 -12.02 -15.68
C PRO A 171 21.20 -12.55 -15.40
N TRP A 172 22.24 -11.72 -15.57
CA TRP A 172 23.61 -12.12 -15.22
C TRP A 172 23.75 -12.52 -13.74
N ALA A 173 23.18 -11.74 -12.82
CA ALA A 173 23.23 -12.05 -11.39
C ALA A 173 22.45 -13.34 -11.07
N LEU A 174 21.31 -13.57 -11.72
CA LEU A 174 20.52 -14.79 -11.58
C LEU A 174 21.30 -16.02 -12.03
N ASP A 175 21.96 -15.96 -13.19
CA ASP A 175 22.74 -17.08 -13.72
C ASP A 175 23.97 -17.35 -12.84
N ALA A 176 24.65 -16.31 -12.34
CA ALA A 176 25.74 -16.48 -11.38
C ALA A 176 25.29 -17.22 -10.11
N LEU A 177 24.18 -16.83 -9.49
CA LEU A 177 23.67 -17.53 -8.29
C LEU A 177 23.24 -18.97 -8.58
N ARG A 178 22.71 -19.26 -9.77
CA ARG A 178 22.40 -20.64 -10.19
C ARG A 178 23.65 -21.48 -10.34
N ASP A 179 24.72 -20.92 -10.93
CA ASP A 179 26.02 -21.57 -11.04
C ASP A 179 26.63 -21.86 -9.65
N TRP A 180 26.34 -20.99 -8.67
CA TRP A 180 26.71 -21.19 -7.26
C TRP A 180 25.83 -22.23 -6.55
N GLY A 181 24.83 -22.78 -7.24
CA GLY A 181 23.92 -23.82 -6.73
C GLY A 181 22.70 -23.28 -5.98
N VAL A 182 22.42 -21.97 -6.03
CA VAL A 182 21.22 -21.39 -5.42
C VAL A 182 19.99 -21.75 -6.26
N GLN A 183 19.00 -22.40 -5.61
CA GLN A 183 17.76 -22.80 -6.26
C GLN A 183 16.57 -21.96 -5.77
N PHE A 184 16.05 -21.12 -6.65
CA PHE A 184 14.81 -20.38 -6.40
C PHE A 184 13.60 -21.23 -6.79
N ARG A 185 13.02 -21.93 -5.81
CA ARG A 185 11.86 -22.82 -6.04
C ARG A 185 10.52 -22.08 -5.99
N ASP A 186 10.51 -20.89 -5.39
CA ASP A 186 9.32 -20.11 -5.10
C ASP A 186 9.18 -18.88 -6.01
N THR A 187 10.05 -18.64 -7.01
CA THR A 187 9.94 -17.47 -7.91
C THR A 187 8.54 -17.38 -8.53
N GLY A 188 7.92 -18.51 -8.87
CA GLY A 188 6.56 -18.60 -9.39
C GLY A 188 5.49 -18.09 -8.42
N SER A 189 5.66 -18.43 -7.14
CA SER A 189 4.68 -18.33 -6.07
C SER A 189 5.06 -17.32 -4.97
N HIS A 190 6.14 -16.56 -5.16
CA HIS A 190 6.64 -15.65 -4.15
C HIS A 190 5.60 -14.56 -3.85
N PRO A 191 5.29 -14.27 -2.57
CA PRO A 191 4.27 -13.28 -2.18
C PRO A 191 4.40 -11.93 -2.88
N ALA A 192 5.65 -11.45 -3.04
CA ALA A 192 5.95 -10.20 -3.73
C ALA A 192 5.35 -10.08 -5.13
N ARG A 193 5.21 -11.20 -5.86
CA ARG A 193 4.62 -11.19 -7.20
C ARG A 193 3.11 -10.97 -7.16
N ALA A 194 2.43 -11.39 -6.10
CA ALA A 194 1.02 -11.11 -5.93
C ALA A 194 0.83 -9.60 -5.73
N PHE A 195 1.63 -8.96 -4.86
CA PHE A 195 1.60 -7.51 -4.68
C PHE A 195 1.96 -6.75 -5.96
N TYR A 196 3.04 -7.12 -6.63
CA TYR A 196 3.42 -6.49 -7.90
C TYR A 196 2.31 -6.60 -8.95
N ARG A 197 1.72 -7.78 -9.14
CA ARG A 197 0.61 -7.98 -10.07
C ARG A 197 -0.63 -7.18 -9.68
N PHE A 198 -0.95 -7.13 -8.40
CA PHE A 198 -2.07 -6.36 -7.88
C PHE A 198 -1.92 -4.86 -8.20
N ASP A 199 -0.75 -4.27 -7.95
CA ASP A 199 -0.47 -2.87 -8.27
C ASP A 199 -0.52 -2.57 -9.77
N GLN A 200 -0.29 -3.57 -10.62
CA GLN A 200 -0.47 -3.47 -12.07
C GLN A 200 -1.95 -3.61 -12.51
N GLY A 201 -2.88 -3.83 -11.57
CA GLY A 201 -4.30 -4.04 -11.85
C GLY A 201 -4.65 -5.46 -12.30
N ASP A 202 -3.79 -6.46 -12.05
CA ASP A 202 -4.04 -7.86 -12.40
C ASP A 202 -4.81 -8.59 -11.28
N SER A 203 -6.13 -8.71 -11.46
CA SER A 203 -7.04 -9.37 -10.53
C SER A 203 -6.75 -10.86 -10.30
N ARG A 204 -5.92 -11.51 -11.13
CA ARG A 204 -5.48 -12.90 -10.90
C ARG A 204 -4.58 -13.03 -9.66
N ALA A 205 -4.11 -11.93 -9.10
CA ALA A 205 -3.37 -11.92 -7.85
C ALA A 205 -4.26 -12.19 -6.62
N LEU A 206 -5.58 -11.92 -6.69
CA LEU A 206 -6.49 -11.96 -5.54
C LEU A 206 -6.48 -13.29 -4.77
N PRO A 207 -6.57 -14.47 -5.41
CA PRO A 207 -6.55 -15.73 -4.66
C PRO A 207 -5.25 -15.93 -3.86
N THR A 208 -4.11 -15.48 -4.41
CA THR A 208 -2.83 -15.53 -3.70
C THR A 208 -2.78 -14.54 -2.54
N LEU A 209 -3.39 -13.36 -2.67
CA LEU A 209 -3.51 -12.40 -1.57
C LEU A 209 -4.39 -12.93 -0.44
N VAL A 210 -5.51 -13.58 -0.77
CA VAL A 210 -6.36 -14.27 0.23
C VAL A 210 -5.58 -15.35 0.95
N GLN A 211 -4.88 -16.21 0.22
CA GLN A 211 -4.04 -17.24 0.82
C GLN A 211 -2.99 -16.62 1.75
N LEU A 212 -2.31 -15.56 1.28
CA LEU A 212 -1.27 -14.87 2.03
C LEU A 212 -1.80 -14.25 3.33
N ALA A 213 -2.96 -13.59 3.30
CA ALA A 213 -3.56 -12.97 4.48
C ALA A 213 -3.91 -14.00 5.57
N ASN A 214 -4.35 -15.20 5.17
CA ASN A 214 -4.83 -16.25 6.07
C ASN A 214 -3.77 -17.29 6.46
N ASP A 215 -2.55 -17.24 5.89
CA ASP A 215 -1.46 -18.16 6.22
C ASP A 215 -0.71 -17.71 7.47
N SER A 216 -0.96 -18.39 8.60
CA SER A 216 -0.31 -18.07 9.88
C SER A 216 1.20 -18.36 9.92
N SER A 217 1.76 -19.06 8.92
CA SER A 217 3.21 -19.25 8.79
C SER A 217 3.92 -18.03 8.20
N VAL A 218 3.17 -17.08 7.63
CA VAL A 218 3.68 -15.84 7.06
C VAL A 218 3.75 -14.75 8.14
N ALA A 219 4.78 -13.90 8.07
CA ALA A 219 4.93 -12.78 8.98
C ALA A 219 3.67 -11.88 9.02
N PRO A 220 3.20 -11.46 10.21
CA PRO A 220 2.00 -10.63 10.35
C PRO A 220 1.98 -9.38 9.45
N ILE A 221 3.13 -8.74 9.23
CA ILE A 221 3.21 -7.54 8.38
C ILE A 221 2.87 -7.82 6.90
N TRP A 222 3.20 -9.00 6.37
CA TRP A 222 2.82 -9.42 5.02
C TRP A 222 1.34 -9.77 4.92
N ARG A 223 0.82 -10.46 5.95
CA ARG A 223 -0.61 -10.78 6.08
C ARG A 223 -1.46 -9.50 6.16
N ALA A 224 -1.04 -8.54 6.97
CA ALA A 224 -1.66 -7.21 7.11
C ALA A 224 -1.66 -6.45 5.77
N THR A 225 -0.53 -6.47 5.06
CA THR A 225 -0.40 -5.85 3.73
C THR A 225 -1.38 -6.45 2.75
N ALA A 226 -1.47 -7.79 2.69
CA ALA A 226 -2.42 -8.48 1.83
C ALA A 226 -3.87 -8.13 2.20
N MET A 227 -4.18 -8.03 3.50
CA MET A 227 -5.52 -7.70 3.97
C MET A 227 -5.96 -6.29 3.55
N GLU A 228 -5.08 -5.29 3.65
CA GLU A 228 -5.41 -3.92 3.20
C GLU A 228 -5.66 -3.88 1.68
N LEU A 229 -4.84 -4.56 0.88
CA LEU A 229 -5.03 -4.65 -0.58
C LEU A 229 -6.34 -5.38 -0.95
N LEU A 230 -6.70 -6.44 -0.23
CA LEU A 230 -8.00 -7.10 -0.41
C LEU A 230 -9.17 -6.15 -0.13
N GLY A 231 -9.02 -5.23 0.84
CA GLY A 231 -10.01 -4.21 1.15
C GLY A 231 -10.26 -3.21 0.03
N GLU A 232 -9.25 -2.90 -0.78
CA GLU A 232 -9.38 -2.00 -1.93
C GLU A 232 -10.30 -2.56 -3.02
N VAL A 233 -10.30 -3.89 -3.19
CA VAL A 233 -11.17 -4.59 -4.15
C VAL A 233 -12.50 -4.98 -3.50
N GLY A 234 -12.47 -5.37 -2.23
CA GLY A 234 -13.62 -5.85 -1.49
C GLY A 234 -14.17 -7.18 -2.01
N GLY A 235 -15.47 -7.40 -1.79
CA GLY A 235 -16.16 -8.60 -2.24
C GLY A 235 -16.01 -9.80 -1.30
N ARG A 236 -16.34 -11.00 -1.82
CA ARG A 236 -16.40 -12.24 -1.02
C ARG A 236 -15.03 -12.66 -0.47
N ASP A 237 -14.00 -12.52 -1.29
CA ASP A 237 -12.61 -12.89 -0.95
C ASP A 237 -12.06 -12.07 0.23
N ALA A 238 -12.32 -10.76 0.23
CA ALA A 238 -11.99 -9.89 1.35
C ALA A 238 -12.81 -10.26 2.60
N LEU A 239 -14.13 -10.43 2.46
CA LEU A 239 -15.02 -10.80 3.57
C LEU A 239 -14.63 -12.11 4.25
N GLN A 240 -14.18 -13.11 3.50
CA GLN A 240 -13.72 -14.39 4.04
C GLN A 240 -12.52 -14.20 4.99
N SER A 241 -11.61 -13.28 4.66
CA SER A 241 -10.43 -13.00 5.48
C SER A 241 -10.77 -12.13 6.70
N VAL A 242 -11.71 -11.18 6.55
CA VAL A 242 -12.16 -10.29 7.64
C VAL A 242 -12.61 -11.09 8.87
N THR A 243 -13.40 -12.14 8.69
CA THR A 243 -13.99 -12.88 9.82
C THR A 243 -12.95 -13.52 10.74
N THR A 244 -11.78 -13.85 10.20
CA THR A 244 -10.69 -14.47 10.96
C THR A 244 -9.74 -13.42 11.52
N LEU A 245 -9.40 -12.40 10.73
CA LEU A 245 -8.32 -11.46 11.08
C LEU A 245 -8.77 -10.30 11.98
N LEU A 246 -10.07 -10.00 12.02
CA LEU A 246 -10.61 -8.89 12.82
C LEU A 246 -10.46 -9.10 14.34
N TYR A 247 -10.27 -10.35 14.77
CA TYR A 247 -10.10 -10.75 16.17
C TYR A 247 -8.81 -11.57 16.39
N ASP A 248 -7.82 -11.41 15.50
CA ASP A 248 -6.51 -12.06 15.64
C ASP A 248 -5.75 -11.48 16.85
N ASP A 249 -4.94 -12.32 17.50
CA ASP A 249 -4.13 -11.91 18.65
C ASP A 249 -3.14 -10.79 18.28
N ASP A 250 -2.67 -10.77 17.02
CA ASP A 250 -1.76 -9.73 16.55
C ASP A 250 -2.52 -8.42 16.22
N PRO A 251 -2.25 -7.32 16.94
CA PRO A 251 -2.99 -6.08 16.74
C PRO A 251 -2.77 -5.44 15.38
N LEU A 252 -1.65 -5.72 14.69
CA LEU A 252 -1.42 -5.20 13.34
C LEU A 252 -2.46 -5.77 12.36
N LEU A 253 -2.84 -7.05 12.53
CA LEU A 253 -3.85 -7.70 11.71
C LEU A 253 -5.23 -7.12 11.98
N ARG A 254 -5.57 -6.86 13.25
CA ARG A 254 -6.82 -6.19 13.62
C ARG A 254 -6.90 -4.80 12.99
N VAL A 255 -5.87 -3.96 13.17
CA VAL A 255 -5.75 -2.61 12.58
C VAL A 255 -5.98 -2.65 11.06
N SER A 256 -5.23 -3.49 10.34
CA SER A 256 -5.33 -3.60 8.89
C SER A 256 -6.68 -4.15 8.42
N THR A 257 -7.29 -5.05 9.18
CA THR A 257 -8.63 -5.56 8.89
C THR A 257 -9.67 -4.46 9.04
N VAL A 258 -9.60 -3.63 10.08
CA VAL A 258 -10.52 -2.48 10.26
C VAL A 258 -10.42 -1.51 9.08
N ARG A 259 -9.20 -1.20 8.62
CA ARG A 259 -8.96 -0.34 7.46
C ARG A 259 -9.53 -0.92 6.17
N SER A 260 -9.44 -2.24 6.00
CA SER A 260 -9.94 -2.91 4.80
C SER A 260 -11.47 -2.89 4.68
N LEU A 261 -12.23 -2.53 5.71
CA LEU A 261 -13.71 -2.62 5.67
C LEU A 261 -14.39 -1.47 4.91
N GLN A 262 -13.65 -0.54 4.31
CA GLN A 262 -14.23 0.63 3.66
C GLN A 262 -15.19 0.27 2.50
N PHE A 263 -15.00 -0.88 1.85
CA PHE A 263 -15.91 -1.39 0.81
C PHE A 263 -17.29 -1.78 1.36
N LEU A 264 -17.45 -1.95 2.68
CA LEU A 264 -18.71 -2.32 3.31
C LEU A 264 -19.58 -1.09 3.60
N PRO A 265 -20.92 -1.22 3.44
CA PRO A 265 -21.87 -0.23 3.93
C PRO A 265 -21.67 0.09 5.42
N LEU A 266 -21.88 1.35 5.80
CA LEU A 266 -21.64 1.83 7.18
C LEU A 266 -22.37 1.01 8.25
N HIS A 267 -23.60 0.55 7.99
CA HIS A 267 -24.35 -0.26 8.95
C HIS A 267 -23.69 -1.62 9.21
N GLN A 268 -23.10 -2.25 8.19
CA GLN A 268 -22.38 -3.53 8.34
C GLN A 268 -21.07 -3.31 9.07
N ARG A 269 -20.35 -2.23 8.74
CA ARG A 269 -19.14 -1.83 9.49
C ARG A 269 -19.44 -1.65 10.96
N LEU A 270 -20.52 -0.92 11.30
CA LEU A 270 -20.91 -0.70 12.70
C LEU A 270 -21.17 -2.03 13.43
N GLN A 271 -21.90 -2.96 12.81
CA GLN A 271 -22.17 -4.27 13.39
C GLN A 271 -20.89 -5.08 13.64
N LEU A 272 -19.97 -5.09 12.68
CA LEU A 272 -18.71 -5.84 12.78
C LEU A 272 -17.73 -5.23 13.79
N LEU A 273 -17.67 -3.90 13.86
CA LEU A 273 -16.66 -3.18 14.64
C LEU A 273 -17.10 -2.83 16.07
N GLN A 274 -18.39 -2.97 16.39
CA GLN A 274 -18.89 -2.67 17.74
C GLN A 274 -18.13 -3.41 18.87
N PRO A 275 -17.72 -4.68 18.72
CA PRO A 275 -16.94 -5.37 19.75
C PRO A 275 -15.54 -4.78 19.97
N LEU A 276 -15.00 -4.02 19.02
CA LEU A 276 -13.66 -3.41 19.08
C LEU A 276 -13.67 -1.96 19.61
N PHE A 277 -14.80 -1.47 20.13
CA PHE A 277 -14.88 -0.12 20.71
C PHE A 277 -13.99 0.04 21.95
N ASP A 278 -13.86 -1.04 22.71
CA ASP A 278 -13.06 -1.10 23.93
C ASP A 278 -11.82 -2.02 23.72
N ASP A 279 -11.35 -2.18 22.48
CA ASP A 279 -10.12 -2.94 22.19
C ASP A 279 -8.96 -2.39 23.02
N ASP A 280 -8.13 -3.25 23.60
CA ASP A 280 -7.01 -2.81 24.45
C ASP A 280 -6.01 -1.92 23.69
N ILE A 281 -5.86 -2.13 22.38
CA ILE A 281 -4.88 -1.42 21.56
C ILE A 281 -5.44 -0.13 20.99
N THR A 282 -4.81 0.99 21.35
CA THR A 282 -5.27 2.33 20.94
C THR A 282 -5.33 2.48 19.42
N SER A 283 -4.35 2.01 18.65
CA SER A 283 -4.43 2.11 17.18
C SER A 283 -5.64 1.35 16.61
N VAL A 284 -6.08 0.24 17.21
CA VAL A 284 -7.30 -0.46 16.76
C VAL A 284 -8.51 0.45 16.97
N ARG A 285 -8.68 0.98 18.20
CA ARG A 285 -9.78 1.91 18.51
C ARG A 285 -9.78 3.13 17.58
N MET A 286 -8.61 3.69 17.27
CA MET A 286 -8.50 4.86 16.38
C MET A 286 -8.88 4.55 14.93
N GLU A 287 -8.53 3.38 14.42
CA GLU A 287 -9.02 2.95 13.10
C GLU A 287 -10.51 2.66 13.11
N VAL A 288 -11.07 2.13 14.21
CA VAL A 288 -12.52 1.93 14.36
C VAL A 288 -13.25 3.28 14.35
N ALA A 289 -12.71 4.27 15.08
CA ALA A 289 -13.23 5.63 15.10
C ALA A 289 -13.29 6.22 13.70
N MET A 290 -12.21 6.07 12.92
CA MET A 290 -12.12 6.55 11.55
C MET A 290 -13.09 5.81 10.62
N SER A 291 -13.13 4.48 10.71
CA SER A 291 -13.99 3.62 9.89
C SER A 291 -15.49 3.88 10.13
N LEU A 292 -15.86 4.33 11.33
CA LEU A 292 -17.24 4.63 11.70
C LEU A 292 -17.57 6.13 11.76
N ALA A 293 -16.63 7.00 11.38
CA ALA A 293 -16.87 8.44 11.38
C ALA A 293 -18.16 8.79 10.63
N GLY A 294 -18.50 8.11 9.52
CA GLY A 294 -19.71 8.41 8.75
C GLY A 294 -21.04 8.08 9.41
N VAL A 295 -21.07 7.40 10.57
CA VAL A 295 -22.32 6.94 11.21
C VAL A 295 -23.14 8.13 11.76
N PRO A 296 -24.37 8.37 11.28
CA PRO A 296 -25.24 9.40 11.86
C PRO A 296 -25.69 9.00 13.27
N LEU A 297 -25.35 9.83 14.27
CA LEU A 297 -25.55 9.50 15.69
C LEU A 297 -27.03 9.54 16.12
N ASP A 298 -27.87 10.18 15.32
CA ASP A 298 -29.32 10.26 15.44
C ASP A 298 -30.05 9.05 14.84
N GLN A 299 -29.36 8.23 14.04
CA GLN A 299 -29.91 7.05 13.35
C GLN A 299 -29.52 5.72 14.01
N VAL A 300 -28.86 5.77 15.17
CA VAL A 300 -28.44 4.60 15.95
C VAL A 300 -29.08 4.61 17.34
N THR A 301 -28.99 3.49 18.07
CA THR A 301 -29.55 3.43 19.42
C THR A 301 -28.87 4.44 20.36
N PRO A 302 -29.54 4.94 21.41
CA PRO A 302 -28.94 5.88 22.35
C PRO A 302 -27.63 5.37 22.98
N GLN A 303 -27.54 4.06 23.21
CA GLN A 303 -26.34 3.41 23.73
C GLN A 303 -25.19 3.43 22.71
N GLN A 304 -25.46 3.03 21.46
CA GLN A 304 -24.45 3.11 20.39
C GLN A 304 -24.00 4.55 20.14
N ALA A 305 -24.94 5.50 20.14
CA ALA A 305 -24.62 6.93 20.01
C ALA A 305 -23.69 7.40 21.14
N LYS A 306 -23.91 6.95 22.38
CA LYS A 306 -23.04 7.26 23.51
C LYS A 306 -21.63 6.68 23.33
N GLN A 307 -21.52 5.41 22.92
CA GLN A 307 -20.23 4.76 22.69
C GLN A 307 -19.45 5.40 21.54
N LEU A 308 -20.11 5.67 20.40
CA LEU A 308 -19.50 6.36 19.27
C LEU A 308 -19.04 7.77 19.63
N ARG A 309 -19.81 8.53 20.43
CA ARG A 309 -19.37 9.84 20.92
C ARG A 309 -18.11 9.75 21.76
N ALA A 310 -18.00 8.74 22.63
CA ALA A 310 -16.81 8.53 23.45
C ALA A 310 -15.60 8.21 22.56
N LEU A 311 -15.76 7.27 21.62
CA LEU A 311 -14.72 6.87 20.66
C LEU A 311 -14.25 8.03 19.77
N PHE A 312 -15.17 8.83 19.24
CA PHE A 312 -14.83 10.02 18.43
C PHE A 312 -14.16 11.11 19.27
N SER A 313 -14.55 11.26 20.53
CA SER A 313 -13.92 12.22 21.44
C SER A 313 -12.49 11.79 21.79
N GLU A 314 -12.25 10.49 21.99
CA GLU A 314 -10.92 9.93 22.16
C GLU A 314 -10.05 10.17 20.92
N TYR A 315 -10.57 9.87 19.72
CA TYR A 315 -9.88 10.14 18.46
C TYR A 315 -9.49 11.61 18.32
N LEU A 316 -10.43 12.53 18.51
CA LEU A 316 -10.15 13.96 18.39
C LEU A 316 -9.16 14.46 19.45
N ARG A 317 -9.20 13.93 20.69
CA ARG A 317 -8.24 14.27 21.73
C ARG A 317 -6.83 13.85 21.32
N ILE A 318 -6.65 12.59 20.94
CA ILE A 318 -5.35 12.03 20.53
C ILE A 318 -4.77 12.82 19.34
N GLN A 319 -5.58 13.08 18.31
CA GLN A 319 -5.10 13.82 17.15
C GLN A 319 -4.73 15.27 17.52
N ARG A 320 -5.44 15.90 18.45
CA ARG A 320 -5.13 17.29 18.86
C ARG A 320 -3.83 17.44 19.64
N GLU A 321 -3.34 16.37 20.28
CA GLU A 321 -2.04 16.36 20.96
C GLU A 321 -0.87 16.51 19.98
N HIS A 322 -1.11 16.26 18.69
CA HIS A 322 -0.14 16.38 17.60
C HIS A 322 -0.63 17.32 16.48
N ALA A 323 -1.45 18.32 16.82
CA ALA A 323 -2.05 19.26 15.87
C ALA A 323 -1.03 20.18 15.17
N ASP A 324 0.21 20.23 15.64
CA ASP A 324 1.34 20.91 15.03
C ASP A 324 1.94 20.14 13.85
N MET A 325 1.51 18.89 13.62
CA MET A 325 1.94 18.08 12.47
C MET A 325 0.99 18.25 11.27
N PRO A 326 1.49 18.64 10.07
CA PRO A 326 0.66 18.79 8.87
C PRO A 326 -0.14 17.53 8.52
N GLY A 327 0.45 16.35 8.68
CA GLY A 327 -0.20 15.08 8.42
C GLY A 327 -1.36 14.79 9.37
N VAL A 328 -1.31 15.27 10.62
CA VAL A 328 -2.39 15.12 11.59
C VAL A 328 -3.55 16.06 11.26
N GLN A 329 -3.25 17.29 10.87
CA GLN A 329 -4.27 18.24 10.38
C GLN A 329 -4.99 17.73 9.13
N LEU A 330 -4.26 17.11 8.20
CA LEU A 330 -4.84 16.42 7.05
C LEU A 330 -5.85 15.34 7.50
N GLN A 331 -5.47 14.49 8.47
CA GLN A 331 -6.33 13.42 8.95
C GLN A 331 -7.55 13.92 9.76
N LEU A 332 -7.40 15.01 10.51
CA LEU A 332 -8.52 15.70 11.13
C LEU A 332 -9.50 16.21 10.07
N GLY A 333 -8.99 16.80 8.98
CA GLY A 333 -9.81 17.24 7.85
C GLY A 333 -10.63 16.10 7.25
N VAL A 334 -10.01 14.94 6.97
CA VAL A 334 -10.72 13.76 6.44
C VAL A 334 -11.79 13.27 7.41
N PHE A 335 -11.47 13.22 8.71
CA PHE A 335 -12.43 12.82 9.74
C PHE A 335 -13.64 13.78 9.79
N TYR A 336 -13.40 15.09 9.76
CA TYR A 336 -14.45 16.11 9.76
C TYR A 336 -15.33 16.06 8.50
N VAL A 337 -14.74 15.88 7.30
CA VAL A 337 -15.50 15.65 6.07
C VAL A 337 -16.42 14.44 6.24
N THR A 338 -15.89 13.34 6.78
CA THR A 338 -16.65 12.10 6.96
C THR A 338 -17.78 12.26 7.98
N ARG A 339 -17.59 13.10 9.02
CA ARG A 339 -18.63 13.50 9.98
C ARG A 339 -19.67 14.48 9.42
N GLY A 340 -19.40 15.10 8.27
CA GLY A 340 -20.21 16.19 7.71
C GLY A 340 -19.92 17.58 8.28
N ASP A 341 -18.88 17.73 9.11
CA ASP A 341 -18.44 19.03 9.65
C ASP A 341 -17.51 19.73 8.65
N LEU A 342 -18.10 20.25 7.58
CA LEU A 342 -17.36 20.87 6.48
C LEU A 342 -16.54 22.10 6.91
N PRO A 343 -17.03 22.99 7.81
CA PRO A 343 -16.22 24.12 8.30
C PRO A 343 -14.97 23.67 9.06
N ALA A 344 -15.08 22.69 9.97
CA ALA A 344 -13.91 22.18 10.69
C ALA A 344 -12.92 21.47 9.74
N ALA A 345 -13.44 20.77 8.71
CA ALA A 345 -12.61 20.16 7.69
C ALA A 345 -11.78 21.17 6.89
N GLU A 346 -12.42 22.25 6.40
CA GLU A 346 -11.70 23.30 5.67
C GLU A 346 -10.63 23.96 6.54
N ALA A 347 -10.94 24.26 7.80
CA ALA A 347 -9.98 24.84 8.74
C ALA A 347 -8.76 23.92 8.93
N ALA A 348 -8.98 22.62 9.14
CA ALA A 348 -7.91 21.64 9.30
C ALA A 348 -7.05 21.50 8.03
N TYR A 349 -7.64 21.46 6.84
CA TYR A 349 -6.85 21.41 5.60
C TYR A 349 -6.05 22.69 5.35
N ARG A 350 -6.61 23.87 5.67
CA ARG A 350 -5.87 25.13 5.56
C ARG A 350 -4.71 25.19 6.55
N GLU A 351 -4.91 24.70 7.78
CA GLU A 351 -3.84 24.59 8.77
C GLU A 351 -2.74 23.63 8.31
N ALA A 352 -3.12 22.48 7.72
CA ALA A 352 -2.15 21.54 7.14
C ALA A 352 -1.26 22.22 6.07
N LEU A 353 -1.86 23.06 5.22
CA LEU A 353 -1.16 23.82 4.19
C LEU A 353 -0.34 24.99 4.74
N TYR A 354 -0.77 25.59 5.84
CA TYR A 354 0.01 26.60 6.55
C TYR A 354 1.28 25.99 7.16
N LEU A 355 1.14 24.84 7.84
CA LEU A 355 2.27 24.12 8.45
C LEU A 355 3.22 23.52 7.41
N ASN A 356 2.70 23.02 6.28
CA ASN A 356 3.50 22.54 5.16
C ASN A 356 2.87 22.91 3.81
N PRO A 357 3.34 24.00 3.18
CA PRO A 357 2.89 24.42 1.85
C PRO A 357 3.22 23.44 0.71
N GLN A 358 3.98 22.36 0.96
CA GLN A 358 4.31 21.33 -0.04
C GLN A 358 3.48 20.05 0.13
N LEU A 359 2.53 20.01 1.08
CA LEU A 359 1.70 18.83 1.35
C LEU A 359 0.60 18.67 0.29
N LEU A 360 0.96 18.09 -0.86
CA LEU A 360 0.03 17.85 -1.99
C LEU A 360 -1.31 17.20 -1.59
N PRO A 361 -1.38 16.18 -0.71
CA PRO A 361 -2.66 15.59 -0.32
C PRO A 361 -3.64 16.59 0.30
N ALA A 362 -3.15 17.62 1.01
CA ALA A 362 -4.01 18.66 1.59
C ALA A 362 -4.61 19.57 0.51
N TYR A 363 -3.85 19.90 -0.54
CA TYR A 363 -4.38 20.62 -1.71
C TYR A 363 -5.51 19.84 -2.39
N LEU A 364 -5.30 18.54 -2.63
CA LEU A 364 -6.28 17.68 -3.30
C LEU A 364 -7.57 17.55 -2.47
N ASN A 365 -7.45 17.24 -1.18
CA ASN A 365 -8.60 17.06 -0.30
C ASN A 365 -9.39 18.37 -0.09
N LEU A 366 -8.70 19.50 0.06
CA LEU A 366 -9.37 20.81 0.16
C LEU A 366 -10.04 21.20 -1.17
N ALA A 367 -9.40 20.94 -2.31
CA ALA A 367 -10.02 21.20 -3.61
C ALA A 367 -11.30 20.37 -3.80
N ASP A 368 -11.30 19.10 -3.40
CA ASP A 368 -12.49 18.25 -3.46
C ASP A 368 -13.60 18.73 -2.52
N LEU A 369 -13.26 19.18 -1.31
CA LEU A 369 -14.20 19.81 -0.38
C LEU A 369 -14.82 21.08 -0.99
N LEU A 370 -14.00 21.95 -1.58
CA LEU A 370 -14.44 23.19 -2.21
C LEU A 370 -15.36 22.91 -3.43
N ARG A 371 -15.02 21.90 -4.23
CA ARG A 371 -15.88 21.43 -5.35
C ARG A 371 -17.23 20.94 -4.86
N ALA A 372 -17.28 20.19 -3.75
CA ALA A 372 -18.53 19.73 -3.16
C ALA A 372 -19.42 20.89 -2.66
N GLN A 373 -18.80 22.03 -2.32
CA GLN A 373 -19.47 23.28 -1.94
C GLN A 373 -19.72 24.23 -3.14
N SER A 374 -19.50 23.79 -4.38
CA SER A 374 -19.62 24.59 -5.60
C SER A 374 -18.69 25.82 -5.66
N ARG A 375 -17.58 25.82 -4.91
CA ARG A 375 -16.52 26.85 -4.92
C ARG A 375 -15.43 26.49 -5.94
N GLU A 376 -15.83 26.38 -7.20
CA GLU A 376 -15.01 25.78 -8.27
C GLU A 376 -13.79 26.63 -8.64
N ASP A 377 -13.91 27.95 -8.63
CA ASP A 377 -12.79 28.85 -8.95
C ASP A 377 -11.67 28.77 -7.91
N GLU A 378 -12.02 28.68 -6.63
CA GLU A 378 -11.05 28.55 -5.54
C GLU A 378 -10.36 27.18 -5.58
N ALA A 379 -11.13 26.11 -5.82
CA ALA A 379 -10.58 24.77 -6.04
C ALA A 379 -9.61 24.74 -7.23
N ARG A 380 -9.92 25.44 -8.33
CA ARG A 380 -9.04 25.55 -9.50
C ARG A 380 -7.73 26.24 -9.13
N GLN A 381 -7.78 27.38 -8.43
CA GLN A 381 -6.57 28.08 -8.01
C GLN A 381 -5.69 27.21 -7.11
N LEU A 382 -6.31 26.50 -6.17
CA LEU A 382 -5.63 25.59 -5.26
C LEU A 382 -4.92 24.45 -6.00
N LEU A 383 -5.59 23.82 -6.97
CA LEU A 383 -4.98 22.76 -7.77
C LEU A 383 -3.88 23.27 -8.72
N LEU A 384 -4.00 24.50 -9.23
CA LEU A 384 -2.92 25.13 -10.00
C LEU A 384 -1.69 25.42 -9.13
N GLN A 385 -1.88 25.81 -7.86
CA GLN A 385 -0.78 25.92 -6.90
C GLN A 385 -0.11 24.57 -6.64
N ALA A 386 -0.91 23.51 -6.43
CA ALA A 386 -0.40 22.15 -6.27
C ALA A 386 0.45 21.70 -7.48
N LEU A 387 -0.01 22.01 -8.70
CA LEU A 387 0.71 21.67 -9.93
C LEU A 387 2.01 22.49 -10.08
N ALA A 388 2.07 23.71 -9.55
CA ALA A 388 3.28 24.51 -9.53
C ALA A 388 4.34 23.96 -8.56
N ILE A 389 3.93 23.31 -7.46
CA ILE A 389 4.83 22.68 -6.50
C ILE A 389 5.44 21.39 -7.09
N VAL A 390 4.60 20.52 -7.63
CA VAL A 390 5.05 19.29 -8.31
C VAL A 390 4.49 19.27 -9.73
N PRO A 391 5.25 19.80 -10.71
CA PRO A 391 4.90 19.69 -12.11
C PRO A 391 4.67 18.23 -12.50
N ASN A 392 3.67 17.98 -13.33
CA ASN A 392 3.30 16.64 -13.81
C ASN A 392 2.85 15.65 -12.72
N ASN A 393 2.35 16.12 -11.57
CA ASN A 393 1.68 15.22 -10.62
C ASN A 393 0.36 14.68 -11.22
N GLY A 394 0.31 13.36 -11.46
CA GLY A 394 -0.84 12.71 -12.11
C GLY A 394 -2.17 12.91 -11.37
N ALA A 395 -2.16 12.88 -10.03
CA ALA A 395 -3.37 13.07 -9.22
C ALA A 395 -3.89 14.52 -9.29
N THR A 396 -3.01 15.52 -9.22
CA THR A 396 -3.38 16.92 -9.39
C THR A 396 -3.92 17.21 -10.79
N LEU A 397 -3.25 16.69 -11.84
CA LEU A 397 -3.74 16.78 -13.22
C LEU A 397 -5.11 16.11 -13.38
N HIS A 398 -5.31 14.96 -12.75
CA HIS A 398 -6.60 14.27 -12.75
C HIS A 398 -7.69 15.12 -12.10
N SER A 399 -7.46 15.67 -10.91
CA SER A 399 -8.42 16.54 -10.21
C SER A 399 -8.74 17.81 -10.99
N LEU A 400 -7.75 18.44 -11.64
CA LEU A 400 -7.97 19.57 -12.56
C LEU A 400 -8.85 19.14 -13.74
N GLY A 401 -8.54 18.00 -14.36
CA GLY A 401 -9.32 17.43 -15.45
C GLY A 401 -10.80 17.25 -15.08
N LEU A 402 -11.08 16.65 -13.92
CA LEU A 402 -12.44 16.48 -13.41
C LEU A 402 -13.15 17.81 -13.11
N LEU A 403 -12.43 18.80 -12.58
CA LEU A 403 -12.95 20.14 -12.32
C LEU A 403 -13.32 20.86 -13.63
N GLU A 404 -12.45 20.80 -14.64
CA GLU A 404 -12.70 21.42 -15.94
C GLU A 404 -13.85 20.72 -16.69
N THR A 405 -14.02 19.39 -16.55
CA THR A 405 -15.20 18.69 -17.07
C THR A 405 -16.48 19.24 -16.46
N ARG A 406 -16.52 19.39 -15.13
CA ARG A 406 -17.69 19.90 -14.40
C ARG A 406 -18.05 21.33 -14.78
N THR A 407 -17.05 22.17 -15.02
CA THR A 407 -17.22 23.59 -15.38
C THR A 407 -17.42 23.82 -16.88
N GLY A 408 -17.52 22.75 -17.68
CA GLY A 408 -17.79 22.81 -19.12
C GLY A 408 -16.57 23.10 -20.01
N ASN A 409 -15.38 23.22 -19.43
CA ASN A 409 -14.13 23.52 -20.15
C ASN A 409 -13.52 22.26 -20.78
N SER A 410 -14.28 21.65 -21.68
CA SER A 410 -14.00 20.33 -22.29
C SER A 410 -12.60 20.20 -22.90
N ALA A 411 -12.07 21.26 -23.52
CA ALA A 411 -10.73 21.24 -24.10
C ALA A 411 -9.63 21.09 -23.04
N LYS A 412 -9.70 21.88 -21.97
CA LYS A 412 -8.74 21.81 -20.84
C LYS A 412 -8.90 20.50 -20.07
N ALA A 413 -10.14 20.03 -19.91
CA ALA A 413 -10.41 18.75 -19.27
C ALA A 413 -9.67 17.60 -19.97
N LEU A 414 -9.79 17.49 -21.29
CA LEU A 414 -9.08 16.47 -22.07
C LEU A 414 -7.56 16.64 -22.02
N GLU A 415 -7.06 17.87 -22.00
CA GLU A 415 -5.64 18.14 -21.88
C GLU A 415 -5.08 17.63 -20.56
N TYR A 416 -5.66 18.03 -19.42
CA TYR A 416 -5.21 17.59 -18.11
C TYR A 416 -5.38 16.09 -17.89
N LEU A 417 -6.51 15.50 -18.32
CA LEU A 417 -6.73 14.06 -18.20
C LEU A 417 -5.76 13.25 -19.07
N LYS A 418 -5.41 13.74 -20.27
CA LYS A 418 -4.38 13.13 -21.10
C LYS A 418 -3.01 13.16 -20.43
N GLN A 419 -2.65 14.28 -19.81
CA GLN A 419 -1.40 14.39 -19.07
C GLN A 419 -1.40 13.46 -17.85
N ALA A 420 -2.49 13.41 -17.08
CA ALA A 420 -2.63 12.48 -15.95
C ALA A 420 -2.47 11.02 -16.37
N ALA A 421 -3.11 10.62 -17.48
CA ALA A 421 -2.98 9.29 -18.06
C ALA A 421 -1.55 8.97 -18.52
N ALA A 422 -0.79 9.96 -19.00
CA ALA A 422 0.61 9.78 -19.38
C ALA A 422 1.55 9.61 -18.16
N MET A 423 1.19 10.19 -17.01
CA MET A 423 1.97 10.06 -15.77
C MET A 423 1.66 8.78 -14.98
N GLU A 424 0.60 8.07 -15.33
CA GLU A 424 0.23 6.81 -14.70
C GLU A 424 1.12 5.66 -15.20
N THR A 425 2.15 5.33 -14.43
CA THR A 425 3.09 4.21 -14.69
C THR A 425 2.59 2.87 -14.14
N MET A 426 1.83 2.90 -13.03
CA MET A 426 1.20 1.74 -12.37
C MET A 426 -0.30 1.99 -12.20
N GLY A 427 -1.10 0.92 -12.15
CA GLY A 427 -2.56 1.03 -12.13
C GLY A 427 -3.19 1.38 -13.48
N THR A 428 -4.49 1.63 -13.50
CA THR A 428 -5.30 1.82 -14.73
C THR A 428 -6.25 3.02 -14.69
N ARG A 429 -6.33 3.71 -13.54
CA ARG A 429 -7.41 4.64 -13.22
C ARG A 429 -7.37 5.89 -14.10
N HIS A 430 -6.25 6.58 -14.18
CA HIS A 430 -6.13 7.81 -14.98
C HIS A 430 -6.27 7.52 -16.47
N ARG A 431 -5.67 6.42 -16.96
CA ARG A 431 -5.82 6.01 -18.37
C ARG A 431 -7.27 5.64 -18.69
N PHE A 432 -7.97 4.97 -17.78
CA PHE A 432 -9.39 4.65 -17.94
C PHE A 432 -10.25 5.91 -17.95
N ILE A 433 -10.11 6.81 -16.97
CA ILE A 433 -10.88 8.05 -16.89
C ILE A 433 -10.63 8.95 -18.12
N TYR A 434 -9.41 9.00 -18.65
CA TYR A 434 -9.15 9.70 -19.91
C TYR A 434 -9.94 9.11 -21.08
N ALA A 435 -10.07 7.78 -21.16
CA ALA A 435 -10.89 7.14 -22.18
C ALA A 435 -12.38 7.43 -22.00
N ILE A 436 -12.89 7.44 -20.77
CA ILE A 436 -14.28 7.86 -20.48
C ILE A 436 -14.51 9.31 -20.91
N ALA A 437 -13.61 10.22 -20.56
CA ALA A 437 -13.74 11.63 -20.95
C ALA A 437 -13.69 11.83 -22.48
N LEU A 438 -12.87 11.06 -23.20
CA LEU A 438 -12.89 11.06 -24.68
C LEU A 438 -14.24 10.63 -25.22
N HIS A 439 -14.87 9.62 -24.61
CA HIS A 439 -16.18 9.14 -25.01
C HIS A 439 -17.25 10.21 -24.79
N ASP A 440 -17.36 10.73 -23.57
CA ASP A 440 -18.39 11.66 -23.15
C ASP A 440 -18.31 13.01 -23.91
N LEU A 441 -17.11 13.36 -24.38
CA LEU A 441 -16.86 14.54 -25.21
C LEU A 441 -16.95 14.26 -26.71
N GLY A 442 -17.65 13.20 -27.11
CA GLY A 442 -18.01 12.90 -28.50
C GLY A 442 -16.88 12.32 -29.34
N GLN A 443 -15.84 11.74 -28.73
CA GLN A 443 -14.71 11.07 -29.41
C GLN A 443 -14.65 9.56 -29.12
N PRO A 444 -15.76 8.79 -29.29
CA PRO A 444 -15.85 7.39 -28.88
C PRO A 444 -14.84 6.47 -29.59
N ARG A 445 -14.50 6.77 -30.86
CA ARG A 445 -13.47 6.01 -31.58
C ARG A 445 -12.09 6.16 -30.94
N LYS A 446 -11.73 7.35 -30.43
CA LYS A 446 -10.47 7.55 -29.72
C LYS A 446 -10.49 6.90 -28.35
N ALA A 447 -11.63 6.95 -27.65
CA ALA A 447 -11.83 6.24 -26.39
C ALA A 447 -11.55 4.73 -26.55
N ILE A 448 -12.13 4.09 -27.56
CA ILE A 448 -11.90 2.67 -27.85
C ILE A 448 -10.42 2.36 -28.09
N VAL A 449 -9.68 3.22 -28.80
CA VAL A 449 -8.23 3.05 -29.00
C VAL A 449 -7.46 3.07 -27.67
N GLN A 450 -7.80 4.00 -26.77
CA GLN A 450 -7.18 4.06 -25.45
C GLN A 450 -7.54 2.83 -24.60
N LEU A 451 -8.81 2.41 -24.61
CA LEU A 451 -9.25 1.21 -23.90
C LEU A 451 -8.61 -0.07 -24.44
N HIS A 452 -8.37 -0.20 -25.75
CA HIS A 452 -7.61 -1.32 -26.31
C HIS A 452 -6.15 -1.32 -25.86
N ALA A 453 -5.50 -0.16 -25.81
CA ALA A 453 -4.15 -0.04 -25.28
C ALA A 453 -4.10 -0.47 -23.81
N LEU A 454 -5.10 -0.05 -23.02
CA LEU A 454 -5.24 -0.42 -21.62
C LEU A 454 -5.52 -1.92 -21.45
N LEU A 455 -6.42 -2.50 -22.26
CA LEU A 455 -6.74 -3.92 -22.19
C LEU A 455 -5.52 -4.81 -22.53
N ARG A 456 -4.60 -4.35 -23.40
CA ARG A 456 -3.36 -5.09 -23.66
C ARG A 456 -2.48 -5.24 -22.41
N SER A 457 -2.45 -4.23 -21.53
CA SER A 457 -1.70 -4.30 -20.27
C SER A 457 -2.48 -5.03 -19.16
N VAL A 458 -3.82 -4.96 -19.19
CA VAL A 458 -4.71 -5.63 -18.22
C VAL A 458 -5.84 -6.43 -18.89
N PRO A 459 -5.56 -7.62 -19.49
CA PRO A 459 -6.49 -8.31 -20.41
C PRO A 459 -7.84 -8.75 -19.87
N ARG A 460 -8.01 -8.81 -18.54
CA ARG A 460 -9.25 -9.24 -17.87
C ARG A 460 -9.82 -8.16 -16.95
N ASN A 461 -9.45 -6.89 -17.14
CA ASN A 461 -10.02 -5.79 -16.38
C ASN A 461 -11.50 -5.61 -16.76
N GLN A 462 -12.41 -5.83 -15.80
CA GLN A 462 -13.86 -5.83 -16.01
C GLN A 462 -14.40 -4.45 -16.40
N GLU A 463 -13.84 -3.37 -15.85
CA GLU A 463 -14.27 -1.99 -16.16
C GLU A 463 -13.94 -1.65 -17.62
N VAL A 464 -12.72 -1.97 -18.07
CA VAL A 464 -12.26 -1.74 -19.45
C VAL A 464 -13.06 -2.57 -20.45
N LEU A 465 -13.29 -3.86 -20.14
CA LEU A 465 -14.11 -4.74 -20.98
C LEU A 465 -15.56 -4.25 -21.08
N THR A 466 -16.13 -3.77 -19.98
CA THR A 466 -17.51 -3.23 -19.95
C THR A 466 -17.60 -1.96 -20.80
N ALA A 467 -16.65 -1.03 -20.65
CA ALA A 467 -16.61 0.18 -21.47
C ALA A 467 -16.42 -0.14 -22.96
N LEU A 468 -15.54 -1.09 -23.31
CA LEU A 468 -15.36 -1.54 -24.69
C LEU A 468 -16.63 -2.18 -25.27
N ALA A 469 -17.34 -3.01 -24.49
CA ALA A 469 -18.59 -3.61 -24.91
C ALA A 469 -19.63 -2.52 -25.24
N ASN A 470 -19.87 -1.60 -24.30
CA ASN A 470 -20.85 -0.53 -24.44
C ASN A 470 -20.51 0.41 -25.61
N TYR A 471 -19.27 0.89 -25.71
CA TYR A 471 -18.88 1.85 -26.74
C TYR A 471 -18.88 1.23 -28.15
N ASN A 472 -18.59 -0.07 -28.28
CA ASN A 472 -18.74 -0.75 -29.57
C ASN A 472 -20.21 -0.96 -29.93
N ALA A 473 -21.08 -1.27 -28.95
CA ALA A 473 -22.51 -1.38 -29.17
C ALA A 473 -23.13 -0.05 -29.64
N GLU A 474 -22.77 1.07 -29.01
CA GLU A 474 -23.22 2.41 -29.40
C GLU A 474 -22.78 2.80 -30.82
N LEU A 475 -21.61 2.34 -31.27
CA LEU A 475 -21.13 2.54 -32.64
C LEU A 475 -21.68 1.52 -33.65
N GLY A 476 -22.63 0.66 -33.26
CA GLY A 476 -23.20 -0.39 -34.11
C GLY A 476 -22.25 -1.56 -34.40
N GLN A 477 -21.12 -1.65 -33.71
CA GLN A 477 -20.11 -2.72 -33.89
C GLN A 477 -20.44 -3.92 -32.98
N ARG A 478 -21.64 -4.50 -33.17
CA ARG A 478 -22.19 -5.56 -32.30
C ARG A 478 -21.28 -6.77 -32.16
N ASP A 479 -20.71 -7.27 -33.25
CA ASP A 479 -19.81 -8.44 -33.21
C ASP A 479 -18.62 -8.22 -32.27
N LYS A 480 -18.05 -7.01 -32.26
CA LYS A 480 -16.95 -6.66 -31.36
C LYS A 480 -17.43 -6.53 -29.92
N ALA A 481 -18.59 -5.92 -29.71
CA ALA A 481 -19.19 -5.82 -28.38
C ALA A 481 -19.40 -7.21 -27.75
N LEU A 482 -19.94 -8.15 -28.52
CA LEU A 482 -20.16 -9.53 -28.09
C LEU A 482 -18.87 -10.25 -27.67
N VAL A 483 -17.74 -9.99 -28.33
CA VAL A 483 -16.43 -10.56 -27.93
C VAL A 483 -16.10 -10.15 -26.49
N TYR A 484 -16.23 -8.87 -26.15
CA TYR A 484 -15.93 -8.39 -24.80
C TYR A 484 -16.90 -8.91 -23.75
N VAL A 485 -18.20 -8.99 -24.08
CA VAL A 485 -19.21 -9.52 -23.18
C VAL A 485 -19.02 -11.00 -22.90
N ARG A 486 -18.59 -11.79 -23.89
CA ARG A 486 -18.23 -13.21 -23.67
C ARG A 486 -17.06 -13.33 -22.69
N THR A 487 -16.02 -12.52 -22.83
CA THR A 487 -14.91 -12.48 -21.86
C THR A 487 -15.39 -12.08 -20.46
N LEU A 488 -16.31 -11.11 -20.35
CA LEU A 488 -16.91 -10.73 -19.07
C LEU A 488 -17.68 -11.89 -18.42
N LEU A 489 -18.44 -12.66 -19.21
CA LEU A 489 -19.14 -13.85 -18.74
C LEU A 489 -18.21 -15.01 -18.40
N GLU A 490 -17.03 -15.13 -19.02
CA GLU A 490 -15.99 -16.07 -18.57
C GLU A 490 -15.39 -15.66 -17.22
N ILE A 491 -15.31 -14.36 -16.92
CA ILE A 491 -14.80 -13.84 -15.64
C ILE A 491 -15.83 -13.99 -14.54
N ALA A 492 -17.08 -13.58 -14.81
CA ALA A 492 -18.16 -13.59 -13.85
C ALA A 492 -19.44 -14.20 -14.48
N PRO A 493 -19.52 -15.54 -14.58
CA PRO A 493 -20.62 -16.22 -15.27
C PRO A 493 -22.01 -15.92 -14.69
N GLN A 494 -22.07 -15.60 -13.40
CA GLN A 494 -23.31 -15.32 -12.67
C GLN A 494 -23.66 -13.83 -12.61
N ASN A 495 -22.88 -12.95 -13.25
CA ASN A 495 -23.16 -11.51 -13.23
C ASN A 495 -24.38 -11.21 -14.12
N GLN A 496 -25.48 -10.80 -13.51
CA GLN A 496 -26.74 -10.52 -14.19
C GLN A 496 -26.61 -9.39 -15.24
N VAL A 497 -25.79 -8.38 -14.97
CA VAL A 497 -25.57 -7.25 -15.90
C VAL A 497 -24.91 -7.76 -17.19
N TYR A 498 -23.92 -8.65 -17.09
CA TYR A 498 -23.23 -9.21 -18.26
C TYR A 498 -24.14 -10.16 -19.05
N GLN A 499 -24.98 -10.94 -18.36
CA GLN A 499 -25.95 -11.81 -19.01
C GLN A 499 -27.00 -11.01 -19.79
N GLN A 500 -27.54 -9.94 -19.20
CA GLN A 500 -28.50 -9.05 -19.85
C GLN A 500 -27.88 -8.37 -21.07
N LEU A 501 -26.67 -7.83 -20.95
CA LEU A 501 -25.96 -7.20 -22.06
C LEU A 501 -25.69 -8.19 -23.21
N HIS A 502 -25.35 -9.45 -22.90
CA HIS A 502 -25.17 -10.48 -23.92
C HIS A 502 -26.47 -10.80 -24.66
N GLN A 503 -27.57 -10.94 -23.93
CA GLN A 503 -28.89 -11.21 -24.53
C GLN A 503 -29.32 -10.08 -25.46
N GLN A 504 -29.20 -8.83 -25.00
CA GLN A 504 -29.55 -7.64 -25.80
C GLN A 504 -28.75 -7.60 -27.12
N LEU A 505 -27.44 -7.83 -27.05
CA LEU A 505 -26.58 -7.79 -28.24
C LEU A 505 -26.72 -8.99 -29.18
N SER A 506 -27.36 -10.08 -28.72
CA SER A 506 -27.55 -11.31 -29.51
C SER A 506 -28.92 -11.37 -30.21
N GLN A 507 -29.87 -10.52 -29.84
CA GLN A 507 -31.27 -10.58 -30.29
C GLN A 507 -31.61 -9.59 -31.42
N GLU A 508 -30.71 -8.66 -31.76
CA GLU A 508 -30.87 -7.66 -32.83
C GLU A 508 -29.80 -7.77 -33.92
#